data_AF-A0A842KGP2-F1
#
_entry.id   AF-A0A842KGP2-F1
#
_cell.length_a   1.000
_cell.length_b   1.000
_cell.length_c   1.000
_cell.angle_alpha   90.00
_cell.angle_beta   90.00
_cell.angle_gamma   90.00
#
_symmetry.space_group_name_H-M   'P 1'
#
loop_
_entity.id
_entity.type
_entity.pdbx_description
1 polymer ?
#
loop_
_entity_poly.entity_id
_entity_poly.type
_entity_poly.pdbx_seq_one_letter_code
_entity_poly.pdbx_strand_id
1 'polypeptide(L)'
;MEISIGISCPSCGGALNVEEGKKVISCRYCDALIWLEGDEGVYTVMFANNVTKEKAISLLNEWFGKKLKARDLKRRAEITEIFPIYLPFWRMKARSAGWVCGYREERHYDAVRKTTTVKKVPMEKMVFRDFDWTQIACDAGDIGVKYLRNLQGNTINANADQIPTFEVTTSKSDAINLGIEKIRQEAIKSAGVENITFQKMHVIPKSFMLIYYPVWIARYKYKERMYFATIDGVTSKVIAGRAPGDALYQAMIMTGGAILGGIISSLGIWTIGSSTGLGIFALIGGFIIFIASYMFFRHGSEIVEGDIEKKYGLPLESIKNIKNIRIDAPGNVFGGGKI
;
A
#
# COMPACT_ATOMS: atom_id res chain seq x y z
N MET A 1 14.90 -34.00 17.71
CA MET A 1 16.22 -33.62 18.25
C MET A 1 16.37 -32.13 18.04
N GLU A 2 16.17 -31.34 19.09
CA GLU A 2 16.55 -29.92 19.09
C GLU A 2 18.08 -29.87 19.08
N ILE A 3 18.66 -29.32 18.02
CA ILE A 3 20.10 -29.09 17.96
C ILE A 3 20.35 -27.81 18.77
N SER A 4 20.65 -27.95 20.07
CA SER A 4 21.15 -26.83 20.85
C SER A 4 22.59 -26.56 20.43
N ILE A 5 22.80 -25.56 19.60
CA ILE A 5 24.14 -25.00 19.36
C ILE A 5 24.50 -24.22 20.62
N GLY A 6 25.07 -24.93 21.60
CA GLY A 6 25.44 -24.35 22.88
C GLY A 6 26.72 -23.54 22.75
N ILE A 7 26.65 -22.24 23.00
CA ILE A 7 27.83 -21.41 23.23
C ILE A 7 28.37 -21.78 24.63
N SER A 8 29.67 -21.98 24.76
CA SER A 8 30.30 -22.26 26.06
C SER A 8 30.47 -20.97 26.87
N CYS A 9 30.19 -21.03 28.16
CA CYS A 9 30.48 -19.93 29.08
C CYS A 9 31.98 -19.62 29.09
N PRO A 10 32.42 -18.36 28.87
CA PRO A 10 33.83 -18.00 28.92
C PRO A 10 34.42 -18.10 30.34
N SER A 11 33.59 -18.00 31.38
CA SER A 11 34.05 -18.09 32.78
C SER A 11 34.23 -19.52 33.29
N CYS A 12 33.38 -20.48 32.91
CA CYS A 12 33.41 -21.84 33.47
C CYS A 12 33.37 -22.98 32.44
N GLY A 13 33.22 -22.67 31.16
CA GLY A 13 33.10 -23.67 30.09
C GLY A 13 31.75 -24.39 30.01
N GLY A 14 30.81 -24.12 30.92
CA GLY A 14 29.48 -24.73 30.91
C GLY A 14 28.64 -24.35 29.69
N ALA A 15 27.80 -25.27 29.20
CA ALA A 15 26.92 -25.02 28.07
C ALA A 15 25.84 -23.98 28.43
N LEU A 16 25.72 -22.94 27.59
CA LEU A 16 24.70 -21.90 27.73
C LEU A 16 23.51 -22.22 26.83
N ASN A 17 22.30 -22.05 27.35
CA ASN A 17 21.08 -22.06 26.54
C ASN A 17 20.73 -20.62 26.18
N VAL A 18 20.77 -20.30 24.89
CA VAL A 18 20.51 -18.96 24.37
C VAL A 18 19.16 -18.97 23.65
N GLU A 19 18.22 -18.18 24.15
CA GLU A 19 16.98 -17.88 23.43
C GLU A 19 17.19 -16.69 22.49
N GLU A 20 16.56 -16.71 21.32
CA GLU A 20 16.62 -15.61 20.36
C GLU A 20 16.15 -14.28 20.99
N GLY A 21 16.96 -13.23 20.84
CA GLY A 21 16.63 -11.89 21.31
C GLY A 21 17.04 -11.55 22.76
N LYS A 22 17.61 -12.48 23.54
CA LYS A 22 18.18 -12.17 24.87
C LYS A 22 19.61 -11.66 24.79
N LYS A 23 19.90 -10.49 25.39
CA LYS A 23 21.24 -9.87 25.45
C LYS A 23 22.05 -10.25 26.68
N VAL A 24 21.34 -10.60 27.75
CA VAL A 24 21.93 -10.92 29.05
C VAL A 24 21.43 -12.29 29.46
N ILE A 25 22.38 -13.19 29.71
CA ILE A 25 22.09 -14.51 30.25
C ILE A 25 22.89 -14.70 31.53
N SER A 26 22.27 -15.35 32.51
CA SER A 26 22.96 -15.81 33.71
C SER A 26 23.36 -17.27 33.50
N CYS A 27 24.63 -17.57 33.70
CA CYS A 27 25.14 -18.93 33.64
C CYS A 27 24.62 -19.73 34.84
N ARG A 28 23.91 -20.84 34.59
CA ARG A 28 23.38 -21.70 35.67
C ARG A 28 24.44 -22.43 36.50
N TYR A 29 25.70 -22.40 36.07
CA TYR A 29 26.80 -23.14 36.72
C TYR A 29 27.66 -22.26 37.63
N CYS A 30 27.95 -21.03 37.21
CA CYS A 30 28.86 -20.12 37.93
C CYS A 30 28.23 -18.76 38.24
N ASP A 31 26.94 -18.58 37.93
CA ASP A 31 26.16 -17.34 38.07
C ASP A 31 26.73 -16.12 37.36
N ALA A 32 27.76 -16.32 36.51
CA ALA A 32 28.32 -15.26 35.69
C ALA A 32 27.23 -14.67 34.78
N LEU A 33 27.15 -13.34 34.77
CA LEU A 33 26.24 -12.58 33.95
C LEU A 33 26.96 -12.23 32.65
N ILE A 34 26.53 -12.85 31.56
CA ILE A 34 27.23 -12.82 30.27
C ILE A 34 26.43 -11.94 29.32
N TRP A 35 27.11 -10.93 28.77
CA TRP A 35 26.60 -10.14 27.67
C TRP A 35 26.93 -10.85 26.36
N LEU A 36 25.90 -11.16 25.57
CA LEU A 36 26.08 -11.80 24.26
C LEU A 36 26.26 -10.72 23.20
N GLU A 37 27.39 -10.77 22.51
CA GLU A 37 27.71 -9.91 21.37
C GLU A 37 27.81 -10.79 20.11
N GLY A 38 26.82 -10.66 19.23
CA GLY A 38 26.69 -11.42 17.99
C GLY A 38 25.66 -10.74 17.09
N ASP A 39 25.55 -11.19 15.84
CA ASP A 39 24.47 -10.71 14.97
C ASP A 39 23.14 -11.11 15.63
N GLU A 40 22.41 -10.11 16.10
CA GLU A 40 21.14 -10.28 16.79
C GLU A 40 20.20 -11.01 15.84
N GLY A 41 20.03 -12.32 16.04
CA GLY A 41 18.99 -13.10 15.39
C GLY A 41 17.67 -12.34 15.50
N VAL A 42 16.90 -12.28 14.41
CA VAL A 42 15.66 -11.52 14.46
C VAL A 42 14.62 -12.34 15.19
N TYR A 43 14.08 -11.79 16.27
CA TYR A 43 12.96 -12.40 16.98
C TYR A 43 11.85 -12.71 15.99
N THR A 44 11.55 -13.99 15.82
CA THR A 44 10.64 -14.49 14.80
C THR A 44 9.35 -14.98 15.44
N VAL A 45 8.22 -14.61 14.85
CA VAL A 45 6.88 -15.00 15.30
C VAL A 45 6.09 -15.59 14.14
N MET A 46 5.46 -16.74 14.34
CA MET A 46 4.55 -17.33 13.35
C MET A 46 3.11 -17.23 13.83
N PHE A 47 2.20 -16.80 12.95
CA PHE A 47 0.76 -16.75 13.25
C PHE A 47 0.10 -18.10 12.97
N ALA A 48 -0.86 -18.50 13.82
CA ALA A 48 -1.67 -19.68 13.61
C ALA A 48 -2.58 -19.50 12.37
N ASN A 49 -2.58 -20.49 11.48
CA ASN A 49 -3.58 -20.56 10.41
C ASN A 49 -4.91 -21.08 10.98
N ASN A 50 -5.93 -20.21 11.00
CA ASN A 50 -7.28 -20.52 11.48
C ASN A 50 -8.25 -20.90 10.34
N VAL A 51 -7.76 -21.01 9.10
CA VAL A 51 -8.57 -21.26 7.90
C VAL A 51 -8.20 -22.62 7.31
N THR A 52 -9.21 -23.45 7.08
CA THR A 52 -9.08 -24.71 6.30
C THR A 52 -9.28 -24.45 4.82
N LYS A 53 -8.91 -25.43 3.98
CA LYS A 53 -9.06 -25.34 2.52
C LYS A 53 -10.51 -25.10 2.10
N GLU A 54 -11.45 -25.80 2.73
CA GLU A 54 -12.89 -25.73 2.44
C GLU A 54 -13.43 -24.33 2.77
N LYS A 55 -12.99 -23.79 3.92
CA LYS A 55 -13.36 -22.43 4.33
C LYS A 55 -12.77 -21.39 3.38
N ALA A 56 -11.52 -21.56 2.94
CA ALA A 56 -10.90 -20.68 1.95
C ALA A 56 -11.69 -20.67 0.62
N ILE A 57 -12.14 -21.83 0.15
CA ILE A 57 -13.01 -21.95 -1.03
C ILE A 57 -14.35 -21.22 -0.81
N SER A 58 -14.97 -21.34 0.38
CA SER A 58 -16.22 -20.63 0.66
C SER A 58 -16.05 -19.12 0.67
N LEU A 59 -14.95 -18.61 1.25
CA LEU A 59 -14.63 -17.18 1.30
C LEU A 59 -14.36 -16.62 -0.09
N LEU A 60 -13.69 -17.38 -0.94
CA LEU A 60 -13.46 -17.03 -2.34
C LEU A 60 -14.79 -16.90 -3.10
N ASN A 61 -15.69 -17.89 -2.94
CA ASN A 61 -17.00 -17.87 -3.56
C ASN A 61 -17.89 -16.73 -3.07
N GLU A 62 -17.78 -16.34 -1.81
CA GLU A 62 -18.45 -15.15 -1.27
C GLU A 62 -17.86 -13.88 -1.89
N TRP A 63 -16.53 -13.81 -2.01
CA TRP A 63 -15.84 -12.67 -2.61
C TRP A 63 -16.18 -12.48 -4.10
N PHE A 64 -16.42 -13.56 -4.86
CA PHE A 64 -16.90 -13.46 -6.24
C PHE A 64 -18.21 -12.70 -6.38
N GLY A 65 -19.10 -12.75 -5.38
CA GLY A 65 -20.37 -12.04 -5.38
C GLY A 65 -20.28 -10.56 -4.96
N LYS A 66 -19.11 -10.08 -4.53
CA LYS A 66 -18.92 -8.71 -4.05
C LYS A 66 -18.43 -7.79 -5.17
N LYS A 67 -18.88 -6.52 -5.13
CA LYS A 67 -18.49 -5.42 -6.04
C LYS A 67 -18.93 -5.65 -7.51
N LEU A 68 -18.44 -4.82 -8.42
CA LEU A 68 -18.78 -4.82 -9.86
C LEU A 68 -18.08 -5.94 -10.66
N LYS A 69 -17.94 -7.14 -10.08
CA LYS A 69 -17.33 -8.31 -10.74
C LYS A 69 -18.29 -8.93 -11.74
N ALA A 70 -17.76 -9.77 -12.63
CA ALA A 70 -18.57 -10.50 -13.59
C ALA A 70 -19.69 -11.30 -12.88
N ARG A 71 -20.94 -11.10 -13.31
CA ARG A 71 -22.13 -11.69 -12.65
C ARG A 71 -22.16 -13.21 -12.68
N ASP A 72 -21.57 -13.79 -13.72
CA ASP A 72 -21.44 -15.23 -13.94
C ASP A 72 -20.17 -15.82 -13.33
N LEU A 73 -19.34 -15.00 -12.64
CA LEU A 73 -18.06 -15.42 -12.08
C LEU A 73 -18.22 -16.62 -11.15
N LYS A 74 -19.19 -16.58 -10.24
CA LYS A 74 -19.45 -17.67 -9.29
C LYS A 74 -19.85 -18.99 -9.98
N ARG A 75 -20.41 -18.93 -11.19
CA ARG A 75 -20.86 -20.13 -11.93
C ARG A 75 -19.78 -20.67 -12.88
N ARG A 76 -18.95 -19.79 -13.44
CA ARG A 76 -17.98 -20.14 -14.49
C ARG A 76 -16.53 -20.14 -14.02
N ALA A 77 -16.23 -19.64 -12.82
CA ALA A 77 -14.89 -19.71 -12.27
C ALA A 77 -14.54 -21.16 -11.94
N GLU A 78 -13.39 -21.59 -12.43
CA GLU A 78 -12.81 -22.89 -12.11
C GLU A 78 -11.60 -22.65 -11.20
N ILE A 79 -11.64 -23.17 -9.97
CA ILE A 79 -10.52 -23.03 -9.02
C ILE A 79 -9.44 -24.03 -9.42
N THR A 80 -8.29 -23.52 -9.87
CA THR A 80 -7.17 -24.34 -10.32
C THR A 80 -6.32 -24.80 -9.14
N GLU A 81 -5.94 -23.87 -8.26
CA GLU A 81 -5.08 -24.15 -7.11
C GLU A 81 -5.54 -23.33 -5.91
N ILE A 82 -5.50 -23.92 -4.72
CA ILE A 82 -5.69 -23.19 -3.47
C ILE A 82 -4.84 -23.81 -2.37
N PHE A 83 -3.90 -23.04 -1.85
CA PHE A 83 -2.94 -23.49 -0.85
C PHE A 83 -2.54 -22.38 0.12
N PRO A 84 -2.21 -22.71 1.38
CA PRO A 84 -1.65 -21.76 2.32
C PRO A 84 -0.14 -21.59 2.08
N ILE A 85 0.34 -20.37 2.22
CA ILE A 85 1.76 -20.03 2.23
C ILE A 85 2.03 -19.02 3.34
N TYR A 86 3.18 -19.12 3.98
CA TYR A 86 3.58 -18.17 5.02
C TYR A 86 4.48 -17.10 4.42
N LEU A 87 3.99 -15.86 4.46
CA LEU A 87 4.73 -14.71 3.98
C LEU A 87 5.46 -14.03 5.14
N PRO A 88 6.76 -13.75 5.00
CA PRO A 88 7.53 -13.03 6.02
C PRO A 88 7.26 -11.52 5.94
N PHE A 89 7.09 -10.89 7.09
CA PHE A 89 6.88 -9.45 7.26
C PHE A 89 7.77 -8.91 8.37
N TRP A 90 8.46 -7.81 8.11
CA TRP A 90 9.06 -7.01 9.17
C TRP A 90 7.97 -6.31 9.95
N ARG A 91 8.08 -6.30 11.28
CA ARG A 91 7.28 -5.44 12.15
C ARG A 91 8.19 -4.64 13.06
N MET A 92 7.96 -3.33 13.09
CA MET A 92 8.59 -2.42 14.03
C MET A 92 7.55 -1.68 14.84
N LYS A 93 7.72 -1.69 16.17
CA LYS A 93 7.02 -0.77 17.06
C LYS A 93 7.99 0.33 17.46
N ALA A 94 7.60 1.58 17.25
CA ALA A 94 8.42 2.72 17.62
C ALA A 94 7.57 3.81 18.27
N ARG A 95 8.18 4.60 19.15
CA ARG A 95 7.57 5.82 19.68
C ARG A 95 8.08 7.01 18.88
N SER A 96 7.16 7.80 18.36
CA SER A 96 7.50 9.06 17.69
C SER A 96 7.21 10.21 18.63
N ALA A 97 8.19 11.10 18.77
CA ALA A 97 8.14 12.29 19.61
C ALA A 97 8.67 13.49 18.83
N GLY A 98 7.84 14.52 18.68
CA GLY A 98 8.25 15.70 17.94
C GLY A 98 7.16 16.74 17.78
N TRP A 99 7.52 17.84 17.12
CA TRP A 99 6.64 18.95 16.84
C TRP A 99 6.50 19.14 15.33
N VAL A 100 5.27 19.42 14.90
CA VAL A 100 4.95 19.81 13.53
C VAL A 100 4.26 21.16 13.59
N CYS A 101 4.90 22.17 13.00
CA CYS A 101 4.44 23.54 12.97
C CYS A 101 4.14 23.97 11.54
N GLY A 102 3.08 24.73 11.36
CA GLY A 102 2.62 25.15 10.06
C GLY A 102 1.40 26.05 10.14
N TYR A 103 0.58 26.04 9.10
CA TYR A 103 -0.66 26.79 9.08
C TYR A 103 -1.76 26.07 8.29
N ARG A 104 -3.00 26.38 8.65
CA ARG A 104 -4.20 26.03 7.89
C ARG A 104 -4.74 27.28 7.23
N GLU A 105 -5.23 27.16 6.00
CA GLU A 105 -5.92 28.25 5.31
C GLU A 105 -7.44 28.11 5.49
N GLU A 106 -8.02 29.04 6.23
CA GLU A 106 -9.48 29.14 6.36
C GLU A 106 -10.00 30.16 5.33
N ARG A 107 -10.91 29.71 4.47
CA ARG A 107 -11.55 30.56 3.47
C ARG A 107 -12.92 30.97 3.98
N HIS A 108 -13.09 32.25 4.25
CA HIS A 108 -14.38 32.81 4.64
C HIS A 108 -14.97 33.59 3.46
N TYR A 109 -16.13 33.13 2.98
CA TYR A 109 -16.89 33.84 1.96
C TYR A 109 -17.85 34.80 2.63
N ASP A 110 -17.65 36.10 2.39
CA ASP A 110 -18.58 37.13 2.84
C ASP A 110 -19.63 37.36 1.75
N ALA A 111 -20.86 36.90 1.99
CA ALA A 111 -21.98 37.04 1.06
C ALA A 111 -22.41 38.49 0.84
N VAL A 112 -22.16 39.37 1.81
CA VAL A 112 -22.53 40.80 1.75
C VAL A 112 -21.54 41.56 0.89
N ARG A 113 -20.24 41.31 1.07
CA ARG A 113 -19.17 41.97 0.30
C ARG A 113 -18.77 41.22 -0.97
N LYS A 114 -19.38 40.07 -1.26
CA LYS A 114 -19.01 39.14 -2.35
C LYS A 114 -17.50 38.88 -2.43
N THR A 115 -16.81 38.92 -1.30
CA THR A 115 -15.34 38.84 -1.22
C THR A 115 -14.95 37.60 -0.42
N THR A 116 -13.96 36.86 -0.91
CA THR A 116 -13.39 35.72 -0.19
C THR A 116 -12.13 36.18 0.55
N THR A 117 -12.13 36.06 1.88
CA THR A 117 -10.95 36.33 2.69
C THR A 117 -10.26 35.01 3.05
N VAL A 118 -8.96 34.93 2.85
CA VAL A 118 -8.15 33.77 3.25
C VAL A 118 -7.38 34.13 4.51
N LYS A 119 -7.69 33.47 5.63
CA LYS A 119 -6.99 33.64 6.89
C LYS A 119 -6.04 32.47 7.12
N LYS A 120 -4.76 32.75 7.34
CA LYS A 120 -3.77 31.74 7.74
C LYS A 120 -3.82 31.60 9.26
N VAL A 121 -4.27 30.45 9.74
CA VAL A 121 -4.30 30.12 11.16
C VAL A 121 -3.06 29.29 11.48
N PRO A 122 -2.12 29.78 12.31
CA PRO A 122 -0.94 29.01 12.68
C PRO A 122 -1.35 27.77 13.48
N MET A 123 -0.66 26.67 13.24
CA MET A 123 -0.88 25.40 13.91
C MET A 123 0.45 24.88 14.43
N GLU A 124 0.48 24.56 15.72
CA GLU A 124 1.58 23.85 16.37
C GLU A 124 1.02 22.60 17.00
N LYS A 125 1.53 21.44 16.58
CA LYS A 125 1.04 20.14 17.08
C LYS A 125 2.21 19.28 17.50
N MET A 126 2.18 18.90 18.77
CA MET A 126 3.05 17.85 19.30
C MET A 126 2.49 16.48 18.90
N VAL A 127 3.35 15.62 18.38
CA VAL A 127 3.05 14.20 18.16
C VAL A 127 3.89 13.41 19.16
N PHE A 128 3.20 12.75 20.10
CA PHE A 128 3.81 11.85 21.06
C PHE A 128 2.96 10.59 21.17
N ARG A 129 3.21 9.62 20.29
CA ARG A 129 2.45 8.36 20.27
C ARG A 129 3.27 7.21 19.71
N ASP A 130 2.82 6.00 20.02
CA ASP A 130 3.39 4.78 19.48
C ASP A 130 2.80 4.50 18.08
N PHE A 131 3.65 3.97 17.20
CA PHE A 131 3.32 3.54 15.86
C PHE A 131 3.77 2.10 15.68
N ASP A 132 2.94 1.31 15.00
CA ASP A 132 3.27 -0.02 14.53
C ASP A 132 3.41 0.05 13.00
N TRP A 133 4.58 -0.32 12.51
CA TRP A 133 4.88 -0.42 11.09
C TRP A 133 5.08 -1.88 10.73
N THR A 134 4.56 -2.28 9.58
CA THR A 134 4.75 -3.62 9.02
C THR A 134 5.12 -3.52 7.56
N GLN A 135 5.98 -4.36 7.04
CA GLN A 135 6.21 -4.45 5.60
C GLN A 135 6.59 -5.86 5.21
N ILE A 136 6.18 -6.31 4.03
CA ILE A 136 6.61 -7.59 3.48
C ILE A 136 8.14 -7.65 3.36
N ALA A 137 8.73 -8.76 3.79
CA ALA A 137 10.18 -8.96 3.84
C ALA A 137 10.73 -9.75 2.63
N CYS A 138 9.83 -10.25 1.78
CA CYS A 138 10.15 -10.99 0.55
C CYS A 138 9.60 -10.28 -0.69
N ASP A 139 10.14 -10.62 -1.87
CA ASP A 139 9.49 -10.30 -3.13
C ASP A 139 8.38 -11.31 -3.40
N ALA A 140 7.15 -10.97 -3.00
CA ALA A 140 5.97 -11.79 -3.20
C ALA A 140 5.34 -11.61 -4.60
N GLY A 141 5.99 -10.85 -5.50
CA GLY A 141 5.44 -10.52 -6.80
C GLY A 141 4.03 -9.95 -6.70
N ASP A 142 3.11 -10.48 -7.51
CA ASP A 142 1.76 -9.94 -7.68
C ASP A 142 0.75 -10.39 -6.59
N ILE A 143 1.16 -10.96 -5.45
CA ILE A 143 0.21 -11.50 -4.43
C ILE A 143 -0.68 -10.43 -3.78
N GLY A 144 -0.31 -9.14 -3.87
CA GLY A 144 -1.19 -8.03 -3.51
C GLY A 144 -1.26 -7.68 -2.04
N VAL A 145 -0.28 -8.13 -1.25
CA VAL A 145 -0.17 -7.83 0.18
C VAL A 145 1.19 -7.17 0.41
N LYS A 146 1.20 -5.91 0.82
CA LYS A 146 2.45 -5.17 1.13
C LYS A 146 2.60 -4.90 2.63
N TYR A 147 1.48 -4.74 3.34
CA TYR A 147 1.41 -4.41 4.75
C TYR A 147 0.42 -5.35 5.46
N LEU A 148 0.70 -5.70 6.73
CA LEU A 148 -0.25 -6.43 7.55
C LEU A 148 -1.24 -5.45 8.18
N ARG A 149 -2.53 -5.65 7.92
CA ARG A 149 -3.60 -4.83 8.49
C ARG A 149 -4.03 -5.33 9.87
N ASN A 150 -3.85 -6.61 10.11
CA ASN A 150 -4.18 -7.25 11.37
C ASN A 150 -2.90 -7.77 12.03
N LEU A 151 -2.73 -7.41 13.30
CA LEU A 151 -1.61 -7.81 14.16
C LEU A 151 -2.08 -8.64 15.36
N GLN A 152 -3.36 -9.00 15.40
CA GLN A 152 -3.99 -9.75 16.48
C GLN A 152 -4.25 -11.19 16.02
N GLY A 153 -3.84 -12.16 16.82
CA GLY A 153 -4.02 -13.57 16.52
C GLY A 153 -3.17 -14.44 17.44
N ASN A 154 -3.49 -15.73 17.45
CA ASN A 154 -2.68 -16.69 18.19
C ASN A 154 -1.37 -16.93 17.43
N THR A 155 -0.28 -17.01 18.17
CA THR A 155 1.04 -17.34 17.64
C THR A 155 1.36 -18.79 17.90
N ILE A 156 2.01 -19.46 16.95
CA ILE A 156 2.51 -20.82 17.11
C ILE A 156 4.03 -20.78 17.21
N ASN A 157 4.57 -21.64 18.09
CA ASN A 157 5.98 -21.97 18.08
C ASN A 157 6.16 -23.14 17.11
N ALA A 158 6.10 -22.85 15.82
CA ALA A 158 6.40 -23.83 14.78
C ALA A 158 7.79 -23.53 14.21
N ASN A 159 8.60 -24.57 13.98
CA ASN A 159 9.84 -24.41 13.23
C ASN A 159 9.47 -24.12 11.77
N ALA A 160 10.02 -23.04 11.22
CA ALA A 160 9.74 -22.59 9.85
C ALA A 160 10.01 -23.68 8.80
N ASP A 161 10.93 -24.60 9.07
CA ASP A 161 11.36 -25.68 8.17
C ASP A 161 10.25 -26.66 7.75
N GLN A 162 9.15 -26.75 8.50
CA GLN A 162 8.05 -27.68 8.22
C GLN A 162 6.90 -27.05 7.42
N ILE A 163 6.95 -25.74 7.19
CA ILE A 163 5.85 -24.98 6.61
C ILE A 163 6.35 -24.32 5.31
N PRO A 164 5.60 -24.36 4.20
CA PRO A 164 5.99 -23.64 2.99
C PRO A 164 6.04 -22.13 3.28
N THR A 165 7.25 -21.59 3.36
CA THR A 165 7.55 -20.18 3.61
C THR A 165 8.29 -19.56 2.42
N PHE A 166 8.08 -18.27 2.19
CA PHE A 166 9.00 -17.51 1.34
C PHE A 166 10.27 -17.15 2.11
N GLU A 167 11.39 -17.12 1.39
CA GLU A 167 12.65 -16.62 1.91
C GLU A 167 12.63 -15.10 2.08
N VAL A 168 13.32 -14.63 3.10
CA VAL A 168 13.50 -13.20 3.34
C VAL A 168 14.54 -12.68 2.35
N THR A 169 14.13 -11.74 1.50
CA THR A 169 15.02 -11.15 0.48
C THR A 169 15.61 -9.81 0.93
N THR A 170 15.07 -9.22 1.98
CA THR A 170 15.45 -7.88 2.46
C THR A 170 16.35 -7.95 3.69
N SER A 171 17.36 -7.08 3.75
CA SER A 171 18.24 -6.98 4.92
C SER A 171 17.53 -6.37 6.12
N LYS A 172 17.88 -6.86 7.33
CA LYS A 172 17.44 -6.30 8.62
C LYS A 172 17.76 -4.80 8.74
N SER A 173 18.98 -4.40 8.38
CA SER A 173 19.43 -2.99 8.48
C SER A 173 18.56 -2.07 7.62
N ASP A 174 18.28 -2.51 6.41
CA ASP A 174 17.53 -1.73 5.43
C ASP A 174 16.06 -1.62 5.85
N ALA A 175 15.50 -2.70 6.37
CA ALA A 175 14.15 -2.72 6.92
C ALA A 175 14.00 -1.79 8.14
N ILE A 176 15.00 -1.73 9.04
CA ILE A 176 14.98 -0.79 10.16
C ILE A 176 14.99 0.66 9.67
N ASN A 177 15.92 0.99 8.77
CA ASN A 177 16.03 2.34 8.21
C ASN A 177 14.75 2.77 7.48
N LEU A 178 14.21 1.88 6.66
CA LEU A 178 12.96 2.10 5.95
C LEU A 178 11.78 2.27 6.90
N GLY A 179 11.68 1.44 7.93
CA GLY A 179 10.64 1.55 8.94
C GLY A 179 10.71 2.88 9.70
N ILE A 180 11.91 3.35 10.05
CA ILE A 180 12.09 4.62 10.76
C ILE A 180 11.61 5.77 9.89
N GLU A 181 11.96 5.76 8.60
CA GLU A 181 11.51 6.78 7.65
C GLU A 181 10.00 6.75 7.43
N LYS A 182 9.40 5.56 7.27
CA LYS A 182 7.95 5.42 7.11
C LYS A 182 7.17 5.87 8.33
N ILE A 183 7.59 5.46 9.54
CA ILE A 183 6.98 5.91 10.79
C ILE A 183 7.13 7.42 10.97
N ARG A 184 8.28 8.00 10.62
CA ARG A 184 8.50 9.45 10.66
C ARG A 184 7.49 10.18 9.76
N GLN A 185 7.33 9.72 8.52
CA GLN A 185 6.37 10.31 7.57
C GLN A 185 4.92 10.17 8.05
N GLU A 186 4.55 9.01 8.59
CA GLU A 186 3.22 8.77 9.13
C GLU A 186 2.94 9.63 10.38
N ALA A 187 3.94 9.80 11.24
CA ALA A 187 3.85 10.66 12.42
C ALA A 187 3.59 12.11 12.03
N ILE A 188 4.34 12.63 11.06
CA ILE A 188 4.16 13.99 10.52
C ILE A 188 2.76 14.14 9.92
N LYS A 189 2.32 13.19 9.09
CA LYS A 189 0.97 13.21 8.49
C LYS A 189 -0.13 13.20 9.54
N SER A 190 0.05 12.44 10.62
CA SER A 190 -0.94 12.34 11.68
C SER A 190 -1.12 13.61 12.51
N ALA A 191 -0.17 14.56 12.44
CA ALA A 191 -0.39 15.88 12.98
C ALA A 191 -1.56 16.58 12.27
N GLY A 192 -1.85 16.27 11.00
CA GLY A 192 -2.96 16.90 10.27
C GLY A 192 -2.78 18.41 10.13
N VAL A 193 -1.54 18.82 9.83
CA VAL A 193 -1.16 20.19 9.46
C VAL A 193 -1.02 20.22 7.94
N GLU A 194 -1.75 21.11 7.28
CA GLU A 194 -1.82 21.16 5.81
C GLU A 194 -0.54 21.73 5.20
N ASN A 195 -0.12 22.91 5.65
CA ASN A 195 1.09 23.56 5.17
C ASN A 195 2.13 23.55 6.28
N ILE A 196 3.09 22.63 6.19
CA ILE A 196 4.15 22.47 7.18
C ILE A 196 5.26 23.49 6.90
N THR A 197 5.60 24.29 7.90
CA THR A 197 6.71 25.26 7.84
C THR A 197 7.94 24.73 8.58
N PHE A 198 7.73 23.99 9.66
CA PHE A 198 8.80 23.40 10.46
C PHE A 198 8.36 22.04 10.99
N GLN A 199 9.28 21.07 10.97
CA GLN A 199 9.06 19.76 11.54
C GLN A 199 10.35 19.26 12.20
N LYS A 200 10.22 18.72 13.41
CA LYS A 200 11.30 18.01 14.08
C LYS A 200 10.72 16.78 14.74
N MET A 201 11.09 15.60 14.23
CA MET A 201 10.52 14.32 14.64
C MET A 201 11.61 13.31 14.95
N HIS A 202 11.62 12.81 16.17
CA HIS A 202 12.47 11.69 16.57
C HIS A 202 11.63 10.42 16.63
N VAL A 203 12.17 9.33 16.10
CA VAL A 203 11.56 8.01 16.12
C VAL A 203 12.47 7.11 16.95
N ILE A 204 11.92 6.51 17.99
CA ILE A 204 12.65 5.67 18.94
C ILE A 204 12.10 4.25 18.79
N PRO A 205 12.82 3.33 18.11
CA PRO A 205 12.43 1.94 17.99
C PRO A 205 12.33 1.29 19.38
N LYS A 206 11.24 0.55 19.63
CA LYS A 206 11.01 -0.22 20.86
C LYS A 206 11.19 -1.71 20.64
N SER A 207 10.73 -2.22 19.50
CA SER A 207 10.86 -3.62 19.13
C SER A 207 10.92 -3.77 17.61
N PHE A 208 11.72 -4.73 17.15
CA PHE A 208 11.83 -5.11 15.75
C PHE A 208 11.78 -6.64 15.66
N MET A 209 10.87 -7.18 14.86
CA MET A 209 10.64 -8.63 14.77
C MET A 209 10.29 -9.03 13.33
N LEU A 210 10.49 -10.31 13.02
CA LEU A 210 10.07 -10.95 11.78
C LEU A 210 8.80 -11.75 12.04
N ILE A 211 7.77 -11.56 11.22
CA ILE A 211 6.48 -12.22 11.35
C ILE A 211 6.23 -13.09 10.14
N TYR A 212 6.01 -14.38 10.33
CA TYR A 212 5.46 -15.25 9.31
C TYR A 212 3.94 -15.29 9.43
N TYR A 213 3.27 -14.77 8.42
CA TYR A 213 1.82 -14.63 8.40
C TYR A 213 1.18 -15.61 7.40
N PRO A 214 0.20 -16.44 7.82
CA PRO A 214 -0.44 -17.41 6.94
C PRO A 214 -1.37 -16.71 5.95
N VAL A 215 -1.10 -16.90 4.67
CA VAL A 215 -1.86 -16.33 3.57
C VAL A 215 -2.25 -17.44 2.61
N TRP A 216 -3.53 -17.51 2.27
CA TRP A 216 -4.06 -18.46 1.31
C TRP A 216 -4.06 -17.83 -0.08
N ILE A 217 -3.38 -18.47 -1.03
CA ILE A 217 -3.39 -18.08 -2.44
C ILE A 217 -4.38 -18.98 -3.15
N ALA A 218 -5.40 -18.38 -3.76
CA ALA A 218 -6.37 -19.06 -4.60
C ALA A 218 -6.20 -18.61 -6.04
N ARG A 219 -5.82 -19.52 -6.94
CA ARG A 219 -5.76 -19.29 -8.38
C ARG A 219 -6.97 -19.90 -9.05
N TYR A 220 -7.56 -19.16 -9.97
CA TYR A 220 -8.76 -19.58 -10.67
C TYR A 220 -8.77 -19.10 -12.12
N LYS A 221 -9.43 -19.87 -12.96
CA LYS A 221 -9.60 -19.59 -14.39
C LYS A 221 -11.00 -19.04 -14.66
N TYR A 222 -11.09 -18.03 -15.51
CA TYR A 222 -12.36 -17.52 -16.03
C TYR A 222 -12.17 -17.07 -17.48
N LYS A 223 -12.97 -17.63 -18.42
CA LYS A 223 -12.92 -17.35 -19.86
C LYS A 223 -11.47 -17.39 -20.42
N GLU A 224 -10.77 -18.49 -20.17
CA GLU A 224 -9.36 -18.71 -20.59
C GLU A 224 -8.32 -17.76 -19.98
N ARG A 225 -8.69 -16.92 -19.01
CA ARG A 225 -7.75 -16.06 -18.27
C ARG A 225 -7.56 -16.53 -16.84
N MET A 226 -6.32 -16.49 -16.38
CA MET A 226 -5.94 -16.84 -15.02
C MET A 226 -6.01 -15.60 -14.12
N TYR A 227 -6.61 -15.79 -12.96
CA TYR A 227 -6.76 -14.79 -11.91
C TYR A 227 -6.31 -15.40 -10.58
N PHE A 228 -6.11 -14.53 -9.59
CA PHE A 228 -5.82 -14.98 -8.23
C PHE A 228 -6.54 -14.10 -7.22
N ALA A 229 -6.74 -14.66 -6.04
CA ALA A 229 -7.17 -13.95 -4.85
C ALA A 229 -6.36 -14.44 -3.65
N THR A 230 -6.20 -13.54 -2.69
CA THR A 230 -5.36 -13.70 -1.52
C THR A 230 -6.24 -13.56 -0.28
N ILE A 231 -6.26 -14.61 0.53
CA ILE A 231 -7.16 -14.75 1.69
C ILE A 231 -6.33 -14.79 2.96
N ASP A 232 -6.75 -14.04 3.96
CA ASP A 232 -6.14 -13.97 5.28
C ASP A 232 -6.40 -15.27 6.07
N GLY A 233 -5.34 -16.01 6.42
CA GLY A 233 -5.42 -17.23 7.23
C GLY A 233 -5.79 -16.98 8.70
N VAL A 234 -5.65 -15.75 9.21
CA VAL A 234 -5.97 -15.40 10.60
C VAL A 234 -7.38 -14.80 10.69
N THR A 235 -7.68 -13.80 9.85
CA THR A 235 -8.96 -13.06 9.92
C THR A 235 -10.10 -13.68 9.11
N SER A 236 -9.82 -14.67 8.26
CA SER A 236 -10.81 -15.26 7.36
C SER A 236 -11.44 -14.25 6.39
N LYS A 237 -10.68 -13.25 5.91
CA LYS A 237 -11.12 -12.25 4.93
C LYS A 237 -10.26 -12.25 3.68
N VAL A 238 -10.85 -11.94 2.53
CA VAL A 238 -10.08 -11.73 1.29
C VAL A 238 -9.40 -10.36 1.36
N ILE A 239 -8.07 -10.34 1.31
CA ILE A 239 -7.24 -9.12 1.44
C ILE A 239 -7.06 -8.46 0.08
N ALA A 240 -6.72 -9.27 -0.93
CA ALA A 240 -6.36 -8.81 -2.25
C ALA A 240 -6.80 -9.79 -3.33
N GLY A 241 -6.86 -9.35 -4.58
CA GLY A 241 -7.13 -10.23 -5.70
C GLY A 241 -7.42 -9.48 -6.99
N ARG A 242 -7.27 -10.16 -8.11
CA ARG A 242 -7.67 -9.70 -9.43
C ARG A 242 -8.92 -10.47 -9.84
N ALA A 243 -9.97 -9.77 -10.26
CA ALA A 243 -11.20 -10.39 -10.74
C ALA A 243 -11.63 -9.77 -12.07
N PRO A 244 -12.32 -10.52 -12.94
CA PRO A 244 -12.93 -9.96 -14.13
C PRO A 244 -14.07 -9.01 -13.74
N GLY A 245 -14.10 -7.83 -14.35
CA GLY A 245 -15.18 -6.86 -14.21
C GLY A 245 -16.45 -7.27 -14.95
N ASP A 246 -17.57 -6.65 -14.57
CA ASP A 246 -18.86 -6.89 -15.22
C ASP A 246 -18.86 -6.37 -16.67
N ALA A 247 -19.12 -7.27 -17.62
CA ALA A 247 -19.18 -6.94 -19.04
C ALA A 247 -20.30 -5.94 -19.34
N LEU A 248 -21.42 -6.00 -18.59
CA LEU A 248 -22.51 -5.04 -18.73
C LEU A 248 -22.07 -3.63 -18.32
N TYR A 249 -21.37 -3.51 -17.18
CA TYR A 249 -20.87 -2.23 -16.70
C TYR A 249 -19.86 -1.62 -17.67
N GLN A 250 -18.97 -2.43 -18.23
CA GLN A 250 -18.03 -2.01 -19.26
C GLN A 250 -18.75 -1.51 -20.52
N ALA A 251 -19.75 -2.25 -20.99
CA ALA A 251 -20.55 -1.85 -22.15
C ALA A 251 -21.27 -0.51 -21.88
N MET A 252 -21.86 -0.32 -20.70
CA MET A 252 -22.50 0.95 -20.32
C MET A 252 -21.52 2.14 -20.32
N ILE A 253 -20.28 1.96 -19.85
CA ILE A 253 -19.26 3.02 -19.90
C ILE A 253 -18.89 3.34 -21.34
N MET A 254 -18.70 2.34 -22.19
CA MET A 254 -18.42 2.55 -23.61
C MET A 254 -19.57 3.32 -24.28
N THR A 255 -20.81 2.83 -24.12
CA THR A 255 -21.99 3.44 -24.75
C THR A 255 -22.22 4.86 -24.23
N GLY A 256 -22.12 5.08 -22.92
CA GLY A 256 -22.24 6.42 -22.32
C GLY A 256 -21.15 7.36 -22.81
N GLY A 257 -19.90 6.90 -22.85
CA GLY A 257 -18.77 7.66 -23.38
C GLY A 257 -18.90 8.01 -24.86
N ALA A 258 -19.42 7.09 -25.67
CA ALA A 258 -19.70 7.33 -27.09
C ALA A 258 -20.84 8.32 -27.32
N ILE A 259 -21.93 8.21 -26.56
CA ILE A 259 -23.04 9.16 -26.63
C ILE A 259 -22.57 10.55 -26.21
N LEU A 260 -21.88 10.67 -25.07
CA LEU A 260 -21.37 11.95 -24.58
C LEU A 260 -20.33 12.56 -25.53
N GLY A 261 -19.36 11.76 -26.00
CA GLY A 261 -18.37 12.21 -26.97
C GLY A 261 -19.02 12.67 -28.27
N GLY A 262 -20.04 11.95 -28.75
CA GLY A 262 -20.81 12.30 -29.95
C GLY A 262 -21.61 13.60 -29.80
N ILE A 263 -22.31 13.78 -28.68
CA ILE A 263 -23.06 15.03 -28.41
C ILE A 263 -22.12 16.23 -28.34
N ILE A 264 -21.01 16.11 -27.61
CA ILE A 264 -20.02 17.20 -27.48
C ILE A 264 -19.41 17.52 -28.85
N SER A 265 -19.10 16.51 -29.65
CA SER A 265 -18.58 16.70 -31.01
C SER A 265 -19.60 17.38 -31.93
N SER A 266 -20.87 16.97 -31.86
CA SER A 266 -21.97 17.55 -32.64
C SER A 266 -22.24 19.00 -32.27
N LEU A 267 -22.27 19.32 -30.97
CA LEU A 267 -22.34 20.70 -30.48
C LEU A 267 -21.13 21.50 -30.92
N GLY A 268 -19.93 20.90 -30.90
CA GLY A 268 -18.71 21.50 -31.44
C GLY A 268 -18.89 21.94 -32.89
N ILE A 269 -19.35 21.04 -33.76
CA ILE A 269 -19.61 21.33 -35.18
C ILE A 269 -20.61 22.49 -35.34
N TRP A 270 -21.70 22.48 -34.58
CA TRP A 270 -22.70 23.55 -34.63
C TRP A 270 -22.13 24.92 -34.23
N THR A 271 -21.24 24.96 -33.24
CA THR A 271 -20.63 26.20 -32.76
C THR A 271 -19.50 26.75 -33.65
N ILE A 272 -19.00 26.00 -34.64
CA ILE A 272 -17.95 26.48 -35.55
C ILE A 272 -18.40 27.74 -36.32
N GLY A 273 -19.70 27.86 -36.61
CA GLY A 273 -20.26 29.04 -37.28
C GLY A 273 -20.25 30.32 -36.44
N SER A 274 -20.14 30.22 -35.11
CA SER A 274 -20.12 31.38 -34.20
C SER A 274 -18.75 31.62 -33.56
N SER A 275 -18.05 30.56 -33.17
CA SER A 275 -16.70 30.61 -32.59
C SER A 275 -15.88 29.39 -33.02
N THR A 276 -15.01 29.59 -34.01
CA THR A 276 -14.17 28.52 -34.56
C THR A 276 -13.29 27.86 -33.50
N GLY A 277 -12.74 28.64 -32.56
CA GLY A 277 -11.92 28.10 -31.47
C GLY A 277 -12.71 27.16 -30.57
N LEU A 278 -13.91 27.58 -30.13
CA LEU A 278 -14.74 26.81 -29.19
C LEU A 278 -15.25 25.50 -29.81
N GLY A 279 -15.58 25.53 -31.12
CA GLY A 279 -15.98 24.33 -31.87
C GLY A 279 -14.86 23.29 -32.01
N ILE A 280 -13.63 23.73 -32.29
CA ILE A 280 -12.47 22.83 -32.39
C ILE A 280 -12.16 22.19 -31.02
N PHE A 281 -12.19 22.97 -29.93
CA PHE A 281 -11.98 22.44 -28.58
C PHE A 281 -13.03 21.38 -28.19
N ALA A 282 -14.30 21.61 -28.53
CA ALA A 282 -15.38 20.65 -28.27
C ALA A 282 -15.18 19.36 -29.07
N LEU A 283 -14.80 19.43 -30.35
CA LEU A 283 -14.51 18.24 -31.16
C LEU A 283 -13.37 17.39 -30.59
N ILE A 284 -12.27 18.04 -30.21
CA ILE A 284 -11.12 17.37 -29.58
C ILE A 284 -11.55 16.75 -28.24
N GLY A 285 -12.30 17.50 -27.42
CA GLY A 285 -12.82 17.01 -26.14
C GLY A 285 -13.72 15.78 -26.30
N GLY A 286 -14.64 15.81 -27.26
CA GLY A 286 -15.53 14.68 -27.57
C GLY A 286 -14.76 13.43 -28.03
N PHE A 287 -13.75 13.61 -28.89
CA PHE A 287 -12.91 12.52 -29.36
C PHE A 287 -12.03 11.94 -28.24
N ILE A 288 -11.49 12.77 -27.35
CA ILE A 288 -10.74 12.32 -26.16
C ILE A 288 -11.64 11.48 -25.24
N ILE A 289 -12.88 11.91 -25.00
CA ILE A 289 -13.83 11.16 -24.16
C ILE A 289 -14.15 9.79 -24.78
N PHE A 290 -14.33 9.75 -26.11
CA PHE A 290 -14.54 8.49 -26.83
C PHE A 290 -13.34 7.56 -26.72
N ILE A 291 -12.13 8.06 -27.01
CA ILE A 291 -10.89 7.27 -26.90
C ILE A 291 -10.68 6.78 -25.46
N ALA A 292 -10.88 7.65 -24.46
CA ALA A 292 -10.72 7.27 -23.06
C ALA A 292 -11.71 6.16 -22.66
N SER A 293 -12.96 6.26 -23.13
CA SER A 293 -14.00 5.25 -22.89
C SER A 293 -13.68 3.92 -23.61
N TYR A 294 -13.15 3.99 -24.83
CA TYR A 294 -12.72 2.82 -25.59
C TYR A 294 -11.51 2.13 -24.94
N MET A 295 -10.51 2.90 -24.51
CA MET A 295 -9.34 2.38 -23.80
C MET A 295 -9.75 1.72 -22.48
N PHE A 296 -10.69 2.32 -21.74
CA PHE A 296 -11.23 1.72 -20.52
C PHE A 296 -11.99 0.43 -20.81
N PHE A 297 -12.80 0.35 -21.86
CA PHE A 297 -13.48 -0.89 -22.23
C PHE A 297 -12.50 -2.01 -22.60
N ARG A 298 -11.46 -1.68 -23.38
CA ARG A 298 -10.49 -2.67 -23.88
C ARG A 298 -9.53 -3.17 -22.80
N HIS A 299 -9.07 -2.29 -21.91
CA HIS A 299 -8.01 -2.59 -20.92
C HIS A 299 -8.51 -2.61 -19.47
N GLY A 300 -9.64 -1.98 -19.16
CA GLY A 300 -10.22 -1.88 -17.82
C GLY A 300 -11.00 -3.12 -17.37
N SER A 301 -10.72 -4.28 -17.96
CA SER A 301 -11.51 -5.49 -17.69
C SER A 301 -11.23 -6.14 -16.33
N GLU A 302 -10.18 -5.72 -15.63
CA GLU A 302 -9.74 -6.34 -14.39
C GLU A 302 -10.00 -5.41 -13.19
N ILE A 303 -10.80 -5.90 -12.25
CA ILE A 303 -10.97 -5.31 -10.94
C ILE A 303 -9.84 -5.81 -10.07
N VAL A 304 -9.01 -4.87 -9.65
CA VAL A 304 -7.90 -5.12 -8.74
C VAL A 304 -8.31 -4.63 -7.35
N GLU A 305 -8.28 -5.54 -6.37
CA GLU A 305 -8.51 -5.24 -4.95
C GLU A 305 -7.23 -5.49 -4.14
N GLY A 306 -6.95 -4.63 -3.16
CA GLY A 306 -5.77 -4.75 -2.29
C GLY A 306 -4.59 -3.89 -2.74
N ASP A 307 -3.40 -4.23 -2.27
CA ASP A 307 -2.16 -3.45 -2.48
C ASP A 307 -1.46 -3.84 -3.80
N ILE A 308 -2.23 -4.20 -4.81
CA ILE A 308 -1.73 -4.61 -6.13
C ILE A 308 -1.58 -3.36 -7.01
N GLU A 309 -0.45 -3.24 -7.70
CA GLU A 309 -0.25 -2.18 -8.68
C GLU A 309 -1.14 -2.39 -9.90
N LYS A 310 -1.88 -1.34 -10.29
CA LYS A 310 -2.70 -1.38 -11.50
C LYS A 310 -1.80 -1.27 -12.72
N LYS A 311 -1.79 -2.31 -13.55
CA LYS A 311 -0.99 -2.36 -14.79
C LYS A 311 -1.35 -1.26 -15.81
N TYR A 312 -2.55 -0.68 -15.70
CA TYR A 312 -3.02 0.43 -16.53
C TYR A 312 -3.61 1.54 -15.66
N GLY A 313 -2.91 2.68 -15.59
CA GLY A 313 -3.46 3.94 -15.09
C GLY A 313 -4.26 4.63 -16.19
N LEU A 314 -5.46 5.14 -15.88
CA LEU A 314 -6.14 6.07 -16.77
C LEU A 314 -5.20 7.27 -17.03
N PRO A 315 -5.13 7.82 -18.25
CA PRO A 315 -4.21 8.91 -18.61
C PRO A 315 -4.43 10.24 -17.84
N LEU A 316 -5.39 10.27 -16.91
CA LEU A 316 -5.71 11.41 -16.05
C LEU A 316 -4.61 11.76 -15.04
N GLU A 317 -3.75 10.82 -14.63
CA GLU A 317 -2.59 11.15 -13.77
C GLU A 317 -1.52 11.96 -14.51
N SER A 318 -1.34 11.73 -15.81
CA SER A 318 -0.42 12.51 -16.65
C SER A 318 -0.87 13.97 -16.80
N ILE A 319 -2.18 14.24 -16.72
CA ILE A 319 -2.73 15.60 -16.80
C ILE A 319 -2.47 16.41 -15.51
N LYS A 320 -2.38 15.74 -14.34
CA LYS A 320 -2.01 16.42 -13.09
C LYS A 320 -0.56 16.92 -13.11
N ASN A 321 0.35 16.18 -13.76
CA ASN A 321 1.76 16.60 -13.89
C ASN A 321 1.94 17.76 -14.88
N ILE A 322 1.04 17.92 -15.86
CA ILE A 322 1.11 19.03 -16.83
C ILE A 322 0.71 20.38 -16.20
N LYS A 323 -0.11 20.40 -15.14
CA LYS A 323 -0.46 21.64 -14.42
C LYS A 323 0.70 22.28 -13.64
N ASN A 324 1.82 21.57 -13.46
CA ASN A 324 2.99 22.08 -12.73
C ASN A 324 4.06 22.69 -13.65
N ILE A 325 3.84 22.74 -14.97
CA ILE A 325 4.75 23.43 -15.89
C ILE A 325 4.34 24.90 -15.94
N ARG A 326 5.00 25.73 -15.13
CA ARG A 326 5.00 27.19 -15.31
C ARG A 326 5.58 27.49 -16.70
N ILE A 327 4.79 28.16 -17.53
CA ILE A 327 5.27 28.75 -18.78
C ILE A 327 6.01 30.03 -18.39
N ASP A 328 7.33 29.98 -18.35
CA ASP A 328 8.15 31.18 -18.24
C ASP A 328 8.07 31.94 -19.57
N ALA A 329 7.40 33.09 -19.55
CA ALA A 329 7.41 34.03 -20.66
C ALA A 329 8.81 34.70 -20.75
N PRO A 330 9.47 34.74 -21.92
CA PRO A 330 10.76 35.39 -22.04
C PRO A 330 10.62 36.91 -21.84
N GLY A 331 11.27 37.41 -20.79
CA GLY A 331 11.33 38.83 -20.46
C GLY A 331 12.16 39.62 -21.48
N ASN A 332 11.66 40.81 -21.79
CA ASN A 332 12.30 41.85 -22.60
C ASN A 332 13.75 42.10 -22.19
N VAL A 333 14.66 41.99 -23.17
CA VAL A 333 16.02 42.53 -23.09
C VAL A 333 15.97 43.98 -23.54
N PHE A 334 15.94 44.91 -22.58
CA PHE A 334 16.19 46.33 -22.82
C PHE A 334 17.29 46.84 -21.87
N GLY A 335 18.42 47.23 -22.47
CA GLY A 335 19.16 48.43 -22.11
C GLY A 335 20.17 48.35 -20.96
N GLY A 336 21.44 48.65 -21.28
CA GLY A 336 22.41 49.10 -20.29
C GLY A 336 23.86 48.98 -20.73
N GLY A 337 24.27 49.76 -21.73
CA GLY A 337 25.68 49.94 -22.07
C GLY A 337 26.41 50.84 -21.06
N LYS A 338 27.75 50.66 -21.02
CA LYS A 338 28.86 51.55 -20.59
C LYS A 338 28.42 52.90 -19.98
N ILE A 339 28.95 53.36 -18.84
CA ILE A 339 30.35 53.62 -18.44
C ILE A 339 30.43 53.54 -16.92
#